data_AF-A0A4Q5YZM2-F1
#
_entry.id   AF-A0A4Q5YZM2-F1
#
_cell.length_a   1.000
_cell.length_b   1.000
_cell.length_c   1.000
_cell.angle_alpha   90.00
_cell.angle_beta   90.00
_cell.angle_gamma   90.00
#
_symmetry.space_group_name_H-M   'P 1'
#
loop_
_entity.id
_entity.type
_entity.pdbx_description
1 polymer ?
#
loop_
_entity_poly.entity_id
_entity_poly.type
_entity_poly.pdbx_seq_one_letter_code
_entity_poly.pdbx_strand_id
1 'polypeptide(L)'
;MTTDIVSTTPDCEIVSTRVVNAAVDLVYTAWTEPTHLQKWWGPAGFTNTFYEFDLRPSGRWRFVMHGPEKGNYPNECEFIKIEKPNLISWKRISKPIFQVLATFE
;
A
#
# COMPACT_ATOMS: atom_id res chain seq x y z
N MET A 1 -3.25 -18.78 7.31
CA MET A 1 -2.69 -18.85 5.95
C MET A 1 -2.19 -17.49 5.45
N THR A 2 -1.97 -16.49 6.32
CA THR A 2 -1.37 -15.19 5.99
C THR A 2 0.15 -15.16 6.21
N THR A 3 0.68 -16.10 6.98
CA THR A 3 2.11 -16.22 7.36
C THR A 3 3.04 -16.51 6.18
N ASP A 4 2.51 -17.02 5.06
CA ASP A 4 3.32 -17.39 3.88
C ASP A 4 3.59 -16.21 2.92
N ILE A 5 2.91 -15.06 3.11
CA ILE A 5 3.01 -13.91 2.19
C ILE A 5 3.96 -12.84 2.74
N VAL A 6 3.92 -12.61 4.06
CA VAL A 6 4.78 -11.67 4.76
C VAL A 6 5.27 -12.30 6.06
N SER A 7 6.58 -12.24 6.30
CA SER A 7 7.19 -12.70 7.55
C SER A 7 7.22 -11.56 8.57
N THR A 8 6.67 -11.80 9.76
CA THR A 8 6.67 -10.86 10.88
C THR A 8 6.73 -11.60 12.23
N THR A 9 7.11 -10.88 13.28
CA THR A 9 6.97 -11.30 14.68
C THR A 9 5.91 -10.41 15.35
N PRO A 10 5.27 -10.86 16.45
CA PRO A 10 4.26 -10.04 17.15
C PRO A 10 4.77 -8.65 17.56
N ASP A 11 6.04 -8.54 17.94
CA ASP A 11 6.66 -7.26 18.35
C ASP A 11 6.92 -6.28 17.18
N CYS A 12 6.85 -6.76 15.93
CA CYS A 12 7.15 -6.02 14.71
C CYS A 12 5.93 -5.90 13.78
N GLU A 13 4.72 -6.10 14.30
CA GLU A 13 3.48 -6.06 13.52
C GLU A 13 2.57 -4.91 13.95
N ILE A 14 1.93 -4.27 12.95
CA ILE A 14 0.83 -3.33 13.16
C ILE A 14 -0.39 -3.86 12.41
N VAL A 15 -1.45 -4.19 13.13
CA VAL A 15 -2.71 -4.67 12.56
C VAL A 15 -3.80 -3.60 12.72
N SER A 16 -4.52 -3.33 11.63
CA SER A 16 -5.62 -2.37 11.63
C SER A 16 -6.75 -2.85 10.71
N THR A 17 -7.96 -2.96 11.27
CA THR A 17 -9.17 -3.37 10.55
C THR A 17 -10.20 -2.25 10.50
N ARG A 18 -10.91 -2.10 9.39
CA ARG A 18 -11.99 -1.11 9.21
C ARG A 18 -13.16 -1.74 8.46
N VAL A 19 -14.37 -1.37 8.86
CA VAL A 19 -15.59 -1.68 8.11
C VAL A 19 -15.99 -0.46 7.31
N VAL A 20 -16.25 -0.65 6.01
CA VAL A 20 -16.66 0.41 5.09
C VAL A 20 -17.95 0.00 4.39
N ASN A 21 -18.86 0.95 4.19
CA ASN A 21 -20.13 0.71 3.49
C ASN A 21 -19.92 0.79 1.96
N ALA A 22 -19.18 -0.16 1.39
CA ALA A 22 -18.88 -0.25 -0.03
C ALA A 22 -18.66 -1.72 -0.45
N ALA A 23 -18.86 -2.03 -1.73
CA ALA A 23 -18.54 -3.34 -2.26
C ALA A 23 -17.02 -3.61 -2.23
N VAL A 24 -16.62 -4.86 -1.95
CA VAL A 24 -15.21 -5.30 -1.88
C VAL A 24 -14.43 -4.90 -3.14
N ASP A 25 -15.01 -5.10 -4.33
CA ASP A 25 -14.39 -4.71 -5.60
C ASP A 25 -14.07 -3.22 -5.67
N LEU A 26 -14.96 -2.36 -5.15
CA LEU A 26 -14.76 -0.91 -5.15
C LEU A 26 -13.64 -0.50 -4.19
N VAL A 27 -13.57 -1.13 -3.02
CA VAL A 27 -12.47 -0.91 -2.07
C VAL A 27 -11.15 -1.37 -2.67
N TYR A 28 -11.11 -2.55 -3.28
CA TYR A 28 -9.93 -3.05 -3.99
C TYR A 28 -9.49 -2.08 -5.10
N THR A 29 -10.42 -1.60 -5.92
CA THR A 29 -10.15 -0.58 -6.96
C THR A 29 -9.53 0.70 -6.38
N ALA A 30 -9.95 1.14 -5.19
CA ALA A 30 -9.34 2.30 -4.53
C ALA A 30 -7.86 2.08 -4.15
N TRP A 31 -7.44 0.83 -3.98
CA TRP A 31 -6.05 0.45 -3.70
C TRP A 31 -5.23 0.15 -4.97
N THR A 32 -5.87 -0.24 -6.07
CA THR A 32 -5.18 -0.67 -7.30
C THR A 32 -5.15 0.35 -8.42
N GLU A 33 -6.01 1.37 -8.40
CA GLU A 33 -6.02 2.39 -9.43
C GLU A 33 -5.21 3.62 -8.98
N PRO A 34 -4.13 4.00 -9.68
CA PRO A 34 -3.29 5.14 -9.29
C PRO A 34 -4.07 6.44 -9.09
N THR A 35 -5.08 6.68 -9.93
CA THR A 35 -5.92 7.89 -9.90
C THR A 35 -6.82 7.96 -8.65
N HIS A 36 -7.18 6.81 -8.08
CA HIS A 36 -7.89 6.74 -6.79
C HIS A 36 -6.90 6.77 -5.64
N LEU A 37 -5.84 5.97 -5.71
CA LEU A 37 -4.85 5.82 -4.65
C LEU A 37 -4.18 7.16 -4.28
N GLN A 38 -3.84 8.00 -5.26
CA GLN A 38 -3.27 9.34 -5.03
C GLN A 38 -4.14 10.26 -4.16
N LYS A 39 -5.46 10.04 -4.14
CA LYS A 39 -6.42 10.89 -3.41
C LYS A 39 -6.48 10.59 -1.92
N TRP A 40 -6.10 9.38 -1.51
CA TRP A 40 -6.29 8.94 -0.13
C TRP A 40 -5.06 8.32 0.51
N TRP A 41 -4.07 7.88 -0.28
CA TRP A 41 -2.87 7.25 0.25
C TRP A 41 -2.02 8.24 1.05
N GLY A 42 -1.70 7.87 2.28
CA GLY A 42 -0.92 8.69 3.20
C GLY A 42 -1.78 9.42 4.24
N PRO A 43 -1.15 10.06 5.25
CA PRO A 43 -1.87 10.75 6.32
C PRO A 43 -2.66 11.97 5.81
N ALA A 44 -3.67 12.39 6.57
CA ALA A 44 -4.39 13.62 6.29
C ALA A 44 -3.45 14.83 6.17
N GLY A 45 -3.65 15.65 5.14
CA GLY A 45 -2.79 16.80 4.83
C GLY A 45 -1.58 16.49 3.95
N PHE A 46 -1.32 15.21 3.61
CA PHE A 46 -0.30 14.84 2.65
C PHE A 46 -0.85 14.81 1.21
N THR A 47 0.02 15.08 0.25
CA THR A 47 -0.23 14.84 -1.19
C THR A 47 0.83 13.88 -1.75
N ASN A 48 0.57 13.34 -2.94
CA ASN A 48 1.47 12.37 -3.56
C ASN A 48 1.84 12.76 -4.99
N THR A 49 3.11 12.55 -5.36
CA THR A 49 3.55 12.46 -6.74
C THR A 49 3.92 11.01 -7.04
N PHE A 50 3.20 10.34 -7.95
CA PHE A 50 3.54 8.98 -8.38
C PHE A 50 4.40 9.04 -9.64
N TYR A 51 5.50 8.31 -9.63
CA TYR A 51 6.38 8.16 -10.78
C TYR A 51 6.20 6.81 -11.48
N GLU A 52 5.79 5.79 -10.74
CA GLU A 52 5.62 4.43 -11.24
C GLU A 52 4.60 3.69 -10.39
N PHE A 53 3.72 2.93 -11.03
CA PHE A 53 2.77 2.02 -10.38
C PHE A 53 2.50 0.83 -11.30
N ASP A 54 3.41 -0.15 -11.28
CA ASP A 54 3.33 -1.38 -12.06
C ASP A 54 2.70 -2.48 -11.19
N LEU A 55 1.36 -2.57 -11.20
CA LEU A 55 0.61 -3.48 -10.33
C LEU A 55 0.62 -4.93 -10.86
N ARG A 56 1.72 -5.62 -10.61
CA ARG A 56 1.90 -7.06 -10.84
C ARG A 56 2.99 -7.60 -9.91
N PRO A 57 3.10 -8.91 -9.69
CA PRO A 57 4.20 -9.46 -8.89
C PRO A 57 5.56 -9.00 -9.43
N SER A 58 6.45 -8.59 -8.53
CA SER A 58 7.75 -7.95 -8.83
C SER A 58 7.68 -6.59 -9.52
N GLY A 59 6.49 -6.05 -9.77
CA GLY A 59 6.28 -4.70 -10.28
C GLY A 59 6.61 -3.64 -9.23
N ARG A 60 6.96 -2.46 -9.69
CA ARG A 60 7.48 -1.35 -8.88
C ARG A 60 6.39 -0.32 -8.58
N TRP A 61 6.43 0.23 -7.38
CA TRP A 61 5.64 1.40 -7.02
C TRP A 61 6.57 2.45 -6.42
N ARG A 62 6.73 3.57 -7.15
CA ARG A 62 7.62 4.67 -6.77
C ARG A 62 6.86 5.97 -6.69
N PHE A 63 6.91 6.61 -5.53
CA PHE A 63 6.18 7.84 -5.27
C PHE A 63 6.88 8.69 -4.21
N VAL A 64 6.58 9.98 -4.17
CA VAL A 64 6.97 10.88 -3.09
C VAL A 64 5.71 11.34 -2.38
N MET A 65 5.68 11.17 -1.06
CA MET A 65 4.68 11.81 -0.20
C MET A 65 5.18 13.19 0.21
N HIS A 66 4.34 14.20 0.04
CA HIS A 66 4.61 15.59 0.40
C HIS A 66 3.86 15.92 1.67
N GLY A 67 4.58 16.18 2.76
CA GLY A 67 4.00 16.64 4.03
C GLY A 67 3.79 18.16 4.03
N PRO A 68 2.81 18.67 4.81
CA PRO A 68 2.44 20.08 4.81
C PRO A 68 3.55 21.03 5.27
N GLU A 69 4.51 20.57 6.08
CA GLU A 69 5.53 21.41 6.72
C GLU A 69 6.96 21.32 6.12
N LYS A 70 7.11 20.74 4.91
CA LYS A 70 8.33 20.66 4.04
C LYS A 70 8.99 19.28 3.87
N GLY A 71 8.46 18.22 4.47
CA GLY A 71 9.01 16.87 4.29
C GLY A 71 8.61 16.25 2.95
N ASN A 72 9.58 15.94 2.09
CA ASN A 72 9.39 15.08 0.91
C ASN A 72 9.92 13.69 1.24
N TYR A 73 9.04 12.69 1.23
CA TYR A 73 9.35 11.33 1.65
C TYR A 73 9.30 10.41 0.43
N PRO A 74 10.45 10.10 -0.20
CA PRO A 74 10.50 9.15 -1.30
C PRO A 74 10.20 7.73 -0.80
N ASN A 75 9.41 7.02 -1.58
CA ASN A 75 9.02 5.64 -1.35
C ASN A 75 9.31 4.83 -2.62
N GLU A 76 9.99 3.71 -2.40
CA GLU A 76 10.19 2.69 -3.41
C GLU A 76 9.72 1.35 -2.87
N CYS A 77 8.74 0.78 -3.54
CA CYS A 77 8.10 -0.48 -3.19
C CYS A 77 8.18 -1.48 -4.35
N GLU A 78 8.06 -2.75 -4.00
CA GLU A 78 7.92 -3.87 -4.92
C GLU A 78 6.73 -4.72 -4.49
N PHE A 79 5.79 -4.94 -5.41
CA PHE A 79 4.64 -5.80 -5.16
C PHE A 79 5.06 -7.27 -5.10
N ILE A 80 4.47 -8.00 -4.14
CA ILE A 80 4.78 -9.40 -3.87
C ILE A 80 3.66 -10.29 -4.41
N LYS A 81 2.43 -10.05 -3.95
CA LYS A 81 1.25 -10.86 -4.30
C LYS A 81 0.05 -9.97 -4.56
N ILE A 82 -0.70 -10.29 -5.61
CA ILE A 82 -1.94 -9.60 -5.96
C ILE A 82 -2.97 -10.67 -6.30
N GLU A 83 -4.09 -10.68 -5.60
CA GLU A 83 -5.22 -11.58 -5.87
C GLU A 83 -6.49 -10.73 -5.84
N LYS A 84 -6.99 -10.39 -7.03
CA LYS A 84 -8.22 -9.60 -7.14
C LYS A 84 -9.43 -10.44 -6.68
N PRO A 85 -10.35 -9.88 -5.88
CA PRO A 85 -10.33 -8.55 -5.25
C PRO A 85 -9.88 -8.56 -3.78
N ASN A 86 -9.30 -9.66 -3.29
CA ASN A 86 -9.16 -9.91 -1.86
C ASN A 86 -7.79 -9.59 -1.28
N LEU A 87 -6.75 -9.37 -2.09
CA LEU A 87 -5.39 -9.27 -1.56
C LEU A 87 -4.44 -8.41 -2.41
N ILE A 88 -3.68 -7.56 -1.73
CA ILE A 88 -2.49 -6.91 -2.27
C ILE A 88 -1.40 -6.93 -1.20
N SER A 89 -0.18 -7.31 -1.56
CA SER A 89 0.98 -7.19 -0.68
C SER A 89 2.19 -6.60 -1.40
N TRP A 90 3.01 -5.89 -0.65
CA TRP A 90 4.26 -5.32 -1.13
C TRP A 90 5.28 -5.18 -0.01
N LYS A 91 6.54 -5.02 -0.40
CA LYS A 91 7.62 -4.60 0.49
C LYS A 91 8.10 -3.22 0.07
N ARG A 92 8.39 -2.36 1.03
CA ARG A 92 9.14 -1.14 0.78
C ARG A 92 10.63 -1.48 0.78
N ILE A 93 11.31 -1.17 -0.31
CA ILE A 93 12.74 -1.44 -0.48
C ILE A 93 13.64 -0.23 -0.16
N SER A 94 13.06 0.98 -0.05
CA SER A 94 13.72 2.18 0.48
C SER A 94 13.53 2.30 2.00
N LYS A 95 14.51 2.83 2.75
CA LYS A 95 14.42 2.96 4.22
C LYS A 95 13.32 3.93 4.71
N PRO A 96 12.66 3.66 5.87
CA PRO A 96 12.62 2.37 6.58
C PRO A 96 12.00 1.22 5.77
N ILE A 97 12.56 0.02 5.95
CA ILE A 97 12.09 -1.22 5.32
C ILE A 97 10.92 -1.77 6.12
N PHE A 98 9.82 -2.08 5.44
CA PHE A 98 8.66 -2.76 6.00
C PHE A 98 7.90 -3.50 4.90
N GLN A 99 6.98 -4.36 5.31
CA GLN A 99 6.09 -5.08 4.42
C GLN A 99 4.65 -4.70 4.74
N VAL A 100 3.78 -4.76 3.74
CA VAL A 100 2.34 -4.51 3.91
C VAL A 100 1.60 -5.66 3.27
N LEU A 101 0.60 -6.16 3.99
CA LEU A 101 -0.44 -7.05 3.50
C LEU A 101 -1.78 -6.36 3.74
N ALA A 102 -2.52 -6.12 2.67
CA ALA A 102 -3.89 -5.64 2.71
C ALA A 102 -4.82 -6.73 2.19
N THR A 103 -5.85 -7.05 2.98
CA THR A 103 -6.91 -7.99 2.61
C THR A 103 -8.26 -7.31 2.59
N PHE A 104 -9.16 -7.80 1.73
CA PHE A 104 -10.51 -7.27 1.55
C PHE A 104 -11.52 -8.43 1.63
N GLU A 105 -12.52 -8.29 2.50
CA GLU A 105 -13.54 -9.29 2.82
C GLU A 105 -14.95 -8.70 2.85
#